data_AF-A0A4Y2EDP8-F1
#
_entry.id   AF-A0A4Y2EDP8-F1
#
_cell.length_a   1.000
_cell.length_b   1.000
_cell.length_c   1.000
_cell.angle_alpha   90.00
_cell.angle_beta   90.00
_cell.angle_gamma   90.00
#
_symmetry.space_group_name_H-M   'P 1'
#
loop_
_entity.id
_entity.type
_entity.pdbx_description
1 polymer ?
#
loop_
_entity_poly.entity_id
_entity_poly.type
_entity_poly.pdbx_seq_one_letter_code
_entity_poly.pdbx_strand_id
1 'polypeptide(L)'
;MDVKKEAELKALAKDFAAHGISVAGISYIVTQQSSVRRSMWFIGVMGAIAFMGYMTINVILEYLSYPKDAIRYTLPFPAVTICSLNPISSHNIAETSLKKVLRLKEIMEEATMEQFNRAERDKCYVNPLCKWSWFQERCYCVPNPCLTEFCLAENSSHCTCSTFFCNSLTKRVEGCEMKPVSSTPFMNETCQCKGTSTQDSWGTDWARDDTQGKDVLDTIKDEDVKQIIRLIKQSKTYDLVDIEEALMPSTYELYQFGVTFDSLVAACSFEGMHCYRENFTVLYHPNYGKCYMFNYVGNNVSDVESPIEIDRYGSTSGLQLLLRVSDSNGLDLLRREVGARITIHDTHMLPFVSEYGVNVRPRDMTAVELSLSHITRLGKPWGTCEEDTKSQDTNMNVDPYSILVNEVSI
;
A
#
# COMPACT_ATOMS: atom_id res chain seq x y z
N MET A 1 43.70 42.73 -71.21
CA MET A 1 43.19 43.55 -70.09
C MET A 1 44.37 43.84 -69.18
N ASP A 2 44.72 45.11 -69.06
CA ASP A 2 46.03 45.63 -68.65
C ASP A 2 46.52 45.21 -67.26
N VAL A 3 47.81 44.86 -67.18
CA VAL A 3 48.59 44.72 -65.92
C VAL A 3 48.43 45.93 -65.01
N LYS A 4 48.22 47.13 -65.59
CA LYS A 4 47.93 48.36 -64.85
C LYS A 4 46.59 48.31 -64.11
N LYS A 5 45.55 47.76 -64.73
CA LYS A 5 44.24 47.57 -64.09
C LYS A 5 44.31 46.54 -62.96
N GLU A 6 45.13 45.51 -63.09
CA GLU A 6 45.34 44.53 -62.02
C GLU A 6 46.05 45.13 -60.81
N ALA A 7 47.06 45.98 -61.04
CA ALA A 7 47.76 46.69 -59.97
C ALA A 7 46.86 47.70 -59.25
N GLU A 8 46.06 48.47 -59.99
CA GLU A 8 45.06 49.39 -59.44
C GLU A 8 43.99 48.65 -58.63
N LEU A 9 43.51 47.50 -59.13
CA LEU A 9 42.53 46.67 -58.43
C LEU A 9 43.09 46.09 -57.12
N LYS A 10 44.35 45.62 -57.13
CA LYS A 10 45.02 45.13 -55.91
C LYS A 10 45.24 46.25 -54.88
N ALA A 11 45.58 47.45 -55.33
CA ALA A 11 45.73 48.61 -54.45
C ALA A 11 44.39 49.00 -53.82
N LEU A 12 43.32 49.04 -54.60
CA LEU A 12 41.96 49.31 -54.14
C LEU A 12 41.47 48.25 -53.13
N ALA A 13 41.71 46.96 -53.42
CA ALA A 13 41.35 45.87 -52.52
C ALA A 13 42.12 45.93 -51.19
N LYS A 14 43.39 46.35 -51.22
CA LYS A 14 44.22 46.52 -50.04
C LYS A 14 43.73 47.69 -49.17
N ASP A 15 43.37 48.81 -49.80
CA ASP A 15 42.83 49.99 -49.11
C ASP A 15 41.46 49.69 -48.48
N PHE A 16 40.59 49.01 -49.22
CA PHE A 16 39.29 48.56 -48.73
C PHE A 16 39.43 47.59 -47.54
N ALA A 17 40.37 46.65 -47.59
CA ALA A 17 40.60 45.73 -46.48
C ALA A 17 41.26 46.39 -45.25
N ALA A 18 41.96 47.50 -45.43
CA ALA A 18 42.56 48.26 -44.33
C ALA A 18 41.56 49.18 -43.62
N HIS A 19 40.62 49.78 -44.36
CA HIS A 19 39.77 50.86 -43.84
C HIS A 19 38.27 50.70 -44.04
N GLY A 20 37.84 49.83 -44.98
CA GLY A 20 36.43 49.67 -45.37
C GLY A 20 35.70 48.46 -44.78
N ILE A 21 36.41 47.54 -44.11
CA ILE A 21 35.84 46.30 -43.58
C ILE A 21 35.62 46.40 -42.07
N SER A 22 34.38 46.13 -41.62
CA SER A 22 33.99 46.13 -40.19
C SER A 22 34.48 44.90 -39.40
N VAL A 23 35.10 43.93 -40.07
CA VAL A 23 35.66 42.72 -39.43
C VAL A 23 36.94 43.08 -38.68
N ALA A 24 36.86 43.03 -37.36
CA ALA A 24 38.00 43.27 -36.49
C ALA A 24 39.16 42.30 -36.81
N GLY A 25 40.38 42.82 -36.86
CA GLY A 25 41.59 42.02 -37.10
C GLY A 25 42.08 42.01 -38.56
N ILE A 26 41.20 42.18 -39.55
CA ILE A 26 41.60 42.15 -40.98
C ILE A 26 42.49 43.34 -41.35
N SER A 27 42.19 44.53 -40.82
CA SER A 27 43.02 45.73 -41.01
C SER A 27 44.46 45.51 -40.55
N TYR A 28 44.66 44.80 -39.43
CA TYR A 28 45.99 44.45 -38.91
C TYR A 28 46.71 43.38 -39.76
N ILE A 29 45.98 42.50 -40.46
CA ILE A 29 46.60 41.54 -41.39
C ILE A 29 47.16 42.28 -42.61
N VAL A 30 46.49 43.35 -43.06
CA VAL A 30 46.84 44.05 -44.30
C VAL A 30 47.85 45.19 -44.10
N THR A 31 47.82 45.84 -42.95
CA THR A 31 48.67 47.01 -42.64
C THR A 31 50.01 46.65 -41.99
N GLN A 32 50.13 45.49 -41.34
CA GLN A 32 51.34 45.14 -40.60
C GLN A 32 52.51 44.74 -41.52
N GLN A 33 53.69 45.29 -41.23
CA GLN A 33 54.90 45.11 -42.03
C GLN A 33 55.67 43.82 -41.68
N SER A 34 55.51 43.31 -40.44
CA SER A 34 56.15 42.08 -39.99
C SER A 34 55.32 40.85 -40.36
N SER A 35 55.95 39.89 -41.04
CA SER A 35 55.32 38.62 -41.43
C SER A 35 54.82 37.83 -40.22
N VAL A 36 55.56 37.83 -39.10
CA VAL A 36 55.19 37.09 -37.88
C VAL A 36 53.92 37.66 -37.25
N ARG A 37 53.81 38.98 -37.13
CA ARG A 37 52.62 39.64 -36.57
C ARG A 37 51.41 39.47 -37.49
N ARG A 38 51.62 39.49 -38.80
CA ARG A 38 50.58 39.22 -39.79
C ARG A 38 50.04 37.80 -39.68
N SER A 39 50.91 36.80 -39.54
CA SER A 39 50.51 35.41 -39.32
C SER A 39 49.75 35.22 -38.00
N MET A 40 50.18 35.89 -36.93
CA MET A 40 49.48 35.84 -35.64
C MET A 40 48.05 36.40 -35.73
N TRP A 41 47.86 37.56 -36.38
CA TRP A 41 46.53 38.13 -36.60
C TRP A 41 45.67 37.27 -37.53
N PHE A 42 46.26 36.67 -38.55
CA PHE A 42 45.55 35.75 -39.45
C PHE A 42 45.04 34.52 -38.70
N ILE A 43 45.88 33.87 -37.88
CA ILE A 43 45.49 32.73 -37.06
C ILE A 43 44.40 33.13 -36.06
N GLY A 44 44.52 34.30 -35.42
CA GLY A 44 43.53 34.82 -34.48
C GLY A 44 42.16 35.03 -35.13
N VAL A 45 42.11 35.66 -36.31
CA VAL A 45 40.86 35.88 -37.06
C VAL A 45 40.25 34.56 -37.52
N MET A 46 41.05 33.63 -38.04
CA MET A 46 40.57 32.31 -38.46
C MET A 46 40.03 31.49 -37.27
N GLY A 47 40.69 31.55 -36.12
CA GLY A 47 40.23 30.90 -34.88
C GLY A 47 38.92 31.48 -34.38
N ALA A 48 38.77 32.81 -34.40
CA ALA A 48 37.53 33.48 -34.02
C ALA A 48 36.36 33.12 -34.95
N ILE A 49 36.60 33.06 -36.27
CA ILE A 49 35.59 32.64 -37.25
C ILE A 49 35.18 31.18 -37.02
N ALA A 50 36.14 30.28 -36.78
CA ALA A 50 35.84 28.87 -36.51
C ALA A 50 35.03 28.69 -35.21
N PHE A 51 35.40 29.39 -34.14
CA PHE A 51 34.67 29.36 -32.88
C PHE A 51 33.25 29.93 -33.03
N MET A 52 33.10 31.07 -33.71
CA MET A 52 31.79 31.66 -33.98
C MET A 52 30.92 30.76 -34.85
N GLY A 53 31.50 30.10 -35.85
CA GLY A 53 30.82 29.10 -36.67
C GLY A 53 30.36 27.91 -35.86
N TYR A 54 31.22 27.37 -34.98
CA TYR A 54 30.87 26.28 -34.07
C TYR A 54 29.72 26.68 -33.12
N MET A 55 29.81 27.85 -32.49
CA MET A 55 28.75 28.35 -31.61
C MET A 55 27.42 28.56 -32.35
N THR A 56 27.48 29.09 -33.58
CA THR A 56 26.28 29.29 -34.41
C THR A 56 25.64 27.96 -34.80
N ILE A 57 26.45 26.95 -35.17
CA ILE A 57 25.95 25.61 -35.47
C ILE A 57 25.30 25.00 -34.23
N ASN A 58 25.92 25.10 -33.05
CA ASN A 58 25.33 24.58 -31.81
C ASN A 58 24.00 25.26 -31.49
N VAL A 59 23.91 26.59 -31.59
CA VAL A 59 22.66 27.33 -31.35
C VAL A 59 21.59 26.96 -32.37
N ILE A 60 21.96 26.76 -33.65
CA ILE A 60 21.00 26.32 -34.67
C ILE A 60 20.55 24.88 -34.40
N LEU A 61 21.46 23.98 -34.01
CA LEU A 61 21.12 22.61 -33.66
C LEU A 61 20.24 22.55 -32.40
N GLU A 62 20.45 23.45 -31.43
CA GLU A 62 19.61 23.59 -30.24
C GLU A 62 18.24 24.23 -30.56
N TYR A 63 18.18 25.17 -31.50
CA TYR A 63 16.91 25.72 -32.00
C TYR A 63 16.12 24.67 -32.80
N LEU A 64 16.80 23.91 -33.66
CA LEU A 64 16.21 22.85 -34.49
C LEU A 64 15.97 21.55 -33.72
N SER A 65 16.57 21.35 -32.55
CA SER A 65 16.24 20.22 -31.68
C SER A 65 14.87 20.39 -31.04
N TYR A 66 14.25 21.58 -31.17
CA TYR A 66 12.96 21.93 -30.57
C TYR A 66 12.85 21.34 -29.16
N PRO A 67 13.65 21.82 -28.18
CA PRO A 67 13.49 21.37 -26.81
C PRO A 67 12.08 21.77 -26.37
N LYS A 68 11.18 20.81 -26.46
CA LYS A 68 9.82 20.95 -25.97
C LYS A 68 9.93 20.81 -24.46
N ASP A 69 10.26 21.90 -23.78
CA ASP A 69 9.73 22.11 -22.43
C ASP A 69 8.23 22.33 -22.62
N ALA A 70 7.52 21.23 -22.89
CA ALA A 70 6.08 21.20 -22.95
C ALA A 70 5.59 21.41 -21.51
N ILE A 71 5.50 22.66 -21.09
CA ILE A 71 4.66 23.04 -19.96
C ILE A 71 3.24 22.75 -20.43
N ARG A 72 2.79 21.51 -20.23
CA ARG A 72 1.42 21.11 -20.44
C ARG A 72 0.62 21.83 -19.36
N TYR A 73 -0.05 22.92 -19.75
CA TYR A 73 -0.90 23.69 -18.82
C TYR A 73 -2.09 22.86 -18.35
N THR A 74 -2.50 21.88 -19.16
CA THR A 74 -3.51 20.88 -18.80
C THR A 74 -2.86 19.54 -18.53
N LEU A 75 -3.23 18.94 -17.41
CA LEU A 75 -2.81 17.60 -17.00
C LEU A 75 -4.03 16.69 -17.01
N PRO A 76 -3.91 15.45 -17.52
CA PRO A 76 -5.00 14.49 -17.36
C PRO A 76 -5.19 14.18 -15.87
N PHE A 77 -6.41 14.36 -15.38
CA PHE A 77 -6.78 13.85 -14.07
C PHE A 77 -6.70 12.32 -14.12
N PRO A 78 -6.14 11.64 -13.10
CA PRO A 78 -6.08 10.18 -13.08
C PRO A 78 -7.47 9.57 -12.88
N ALA A 79 -7.58 8.26 -13.06
CA ALA A 79 -8.74 7.53 -12.58
C ALA A 79 -8.60 7.26 -11.08
N VAL A 80 -9.71 7.41 -10.36
CA VAL A 80 -9.78 7.17 -8.91
C VAL A 80 -10.82 6.12 -8.62
N THR A 81 -10.35 4.96 -8.17
CA THR A 81 -11.21 3.84 -7.80
C THR A 81 -11.41 3.82 -6.29
N ILE A 82 -12.67 3.85 -5.84
CA ILE A 82 -13.05 3.75 -4.44
C ILE A 82 -13.83 2.47 -4.21
N CYS A 83 -13.37 1.67 -3.26
CA CYS A 83 -14.05 0.46 -2.80
C CYS A 83 -14.36 0.57 -1.31
N SER A 84 -15.47 -0.05 -0.90
CA SER A 84 -15.68 -0.36 0.50
C SER A 84 -14.71 -1.48 0.91
N LEU A 85 -14.15 -1.45 2.12
CA LEU A 85 -13.45 -2.63 2.68
C LEU A 85 -14.42 -3.78 3.02
N ASN A 86 -15.72 -3.55 2.78
CA ASN A 86 -16.80 -4.50 2.98
C ASN A 86 -17.43 -4.79 1.63
N PRO A 87 -17.30 -6.02 1.09
CA PRO A 87 -17.79 -6.33 -0.24
C PRO A 87 -19.32 -6.32 -0.34
N ILE A 88 -20.00 -6.73 0.74
CA ILE A 88 -21.47 -6.81 0.84
C ILE A 88 -21.97 -5.88 1.96
N SER A 89 -23.12 -5.25 1.70
CA SER A 89 -23.81 -4.42 2.71
C SER A 89 -24.27 -5.26 3.89
N SER A 90 -24.06 -4.75 5.12
CA SER A 90 -24.43 -5.42 6.38
C SER A 90 -25.88 -5.91 6.44
N HIS A 91 -26.80 -5.22 5.77
CA HIS A 91 -28.22 -5.56 5.74
C HIS A 91 -28.56 -6.73 4.81
N ASN A 92 -27.71 -6.99 3.80
CA ASN A 92 -27.97 -7.98 2.77
C ASN A 92 -27.21 -9.30 2.99
N ILE A 93 -26.34 -9.38 4.01
CA ILE A 93 -25.50 -10.55 4.28
C ILE A 93 -26.35 -11.84 4.43
N ALA A 94 -27.51 -11.74 5.08
CA ALA A 94 -28.42 -12.87 5.31
C ALA A 94 -28.95 -13.51 4.00
N GLU A 95 -29.00 -12.75 2.91
CA GLU A 95 -29.48 -13.19 1.59
C GLU A 95 -28.37 -13.81 0.73
N THR A 96 -27.14 -13.86 1.24
CA THR A 96 -25.96 -14.36 0.50
C THR A 96 -25.42 -15.66 1.10
N SER A 97 -24.49 -16.28 0.39
CA SER A 97 -23.67 -17.41 0.86
C SER A 97 -22.97 -17.11 2.19
N LEU A 98 -22.67 -15.83 2.48
CA LEU A 98 -22.07 -15.38 3.73
C LEU A 98 -22.99 -15.50 4.95
N LYS A 99 -24.29 -15.78 4.78
CA LYS A 99 -25.21 -16.03 5.90
C LYS A 99 -24.70 -17.11 6.86
N LYS A 100 -23.93 -18.07 6.36
CA LYS A 100 -23.34 -19.16 7.16
C LYS A 100 -22.30 -18.66 8.15
N VAL A 101 -21.49 -17.70 7.71
CA VAL A 101 -20.48 -17.04 8.55
C VAL A 101 -21.18 -16.09 9.55
N LEU A 102 -22.27 -15.44 9.14
CA LEU A 102 -23.09 -14.63 10.04
C LEU A 102 -23.70 -15.48 11.17
N ARG A 103 -24.28 -16.65 10.84
CA ARG A 103 -24.80 -17.60 11.83
C ARG A 103 -23.71 -18.10 12.78
N LEU A 104 -22.53 -18.42 12.26
CA LEU A 104 -21.41 -18.81 13.11
C LEU A 104 -21.03 -17.66 14.06
N LYS A 105 -20.96 -16.42 13.56
CA LYS A 105 -20.69 -15.23 14.39
C LYS A 105 -21.75 -15.06 15.47
N GLU A 106 -23.04 -15.12 15.15
CA GLU A 106 -24.15 -15.03 16.12
C GLU A 106 -24.01 -16.11 17.20
N ILE A 107 -23.77 -17.37 16.82
CA ILE A 107 -23.56 -18.45 17.79
C ILE A 107 -22.29 -18.23 18.60
N MET A 108 -21.20 -17.75 18.01
CA MET A 108 -19.97 -17.45 18.73
C MET A 108 -20.13 -16.27 19.68
N GLU A 109 -20.94 -15.27 19.33
CA GLU A 109 -21.30 -14.12 20.18
C GLU A 109 -22.20 -14.56 21.32
N GLU A 110 -23.21 -15.41 21.07
CA GLU A 110 -24.06 -16.01 22.10
C GLU A 110 -23.26 -16.98 23.01
N ALA A 111 -22.32 -17.71 22.42
CA ALA A 111 -21.39 -18.59 23.11
C ALA A 111 -20.15 -17.86 23.61
N THR A 112 -20.07 -16.53 23.50
CA THR A 112 -18.89 -15.80 23.97
C THR A 112 -18.63 -16.22 25.39
N MET A 113 -17.42 -16.74 25.57
CA MET A 113 -16.87 -17.33 26.77
C MET A 113 -16.69 -16.29 27.89
N GLU A 114 -17.53 -15.27 27.97
CA GLU A 114 -17.53 -14.28 29.05
C GLU A 114 -18.05 -14.86 30.37
N GLN A 115 -18.90 -15.89 30.35
CA GLN A 115 -19.40 -16.48 31.58
C GLN A 115 -18.56 -17.66 32.07
N PHE A 116 -18.10 -18.53 31.17
CA PHE A 116 -17.36 -19.74 31.55
C PHE A 116 -15.88 -19.42 31.90
N ASN A 117 -15.19 -18.62 31.08
CA ASN A 117 -13.77 -18.30 31.29
C ASN A 117 -13.55 -17.16 32.29
N ARG A 118 -14.56 -16.36 32.66
CA ARG A 118 -14.38 -15.31 33.68
C ARG A 118 -14.13 -15.92 35.05
N ALA A 119 -14.88 -16.95 35.43
CA ALA A 119 -14.67 -17.65 36.70
C ALA A 119 -13.32 -18.38 36.76
N GLU A 120 -12.86 -19.00 35.67
CA GLU A 120 -11.53 -19.65 35.62
C GLU A 120 -10.39 -18.63 35.55
N ARG A 121 -10.56 -17.53 34.81
CA ARG A 121 -9.58 -16.44 34.71
C ARG A 121 -9.45 -15.68 36.03
N ASP A 122 -10.55 -15.43 36.72
CA ASP A 122 -10.55 -14.82 38.06
C ASP A 122 -9.80 -15.73 39.06
N LYS A 123 -10.02 -17.05 39.01
CA LYS A 123 -9.22 -18.02 39.78
C LYS A 123 -7.73 -17.99 39.40
N CYS A 124 -7.41 -17.80 38.11
CA CYS A 124 -6.03 -17.71 37.64
C CYS A 124 -5.29 -16.49 38.22
N TYR A 125 -5.96 -15.32 38.32
CA TYR A 125 -5.38 -14.10 38.89
C TYR A 125 -5.23 -14.11 40.42
N VAL A 126 -5.92 -15.03 41.10
CA VAL A 126 -5.77 -15.21 42.55
C VAL A 126 -4.45 -15.92 42.87
N ASN A 127 -4.01 -16.88 42.07
CA ASN A 127 -2.77 -17.62 42.31
C ASN A 127 -1.55 -16.90 41.70
N PRO A 128 -0.59 -16.42 42.51
CA PRO A 128 0.59 -15.69 42.02
C PRO A 128 1.56 -16.54 41.18
N LEU A 129 1.42 -17.87 41.19
CA LEU A 129 2.20 -18.81 40.37
C LEU A 129 1.59 -19.04 38.97
N CYS A 130 0.42 -18.47 38.72
CA CYS A 130 -0.36 -18.73 37.52
C CYS A 130 -0.49 -17.48 36.64
N LYS A 131 -0.47 -17.68 35.33
CA LYS A 131 -0.66 -16.63 34.32
C LYS A 131 -1.69 -17.06 33.28
N TRP A 132 -2.62 -16.17 32.97
CA TRP A 132 -3.59 -16.40 31.91
C TRP A 132 -2.95 -16.20 30.53
N SER A 133 -3.05 -17.20 29.65
CA SER A 133 -2.70 -17.05 28.24
C SER A 133 -3.93 -16.59 27.46
N TRP A 134 -3.89 -15.37 26.95
CA TRP A 134 -4.96 -14.82 26.10
C TRP A 134 -5.03 -15.49 24.74
N PHE A 135 -3.92 -16.06 24.26
CA PHE A 135 -3.87 -16.75 22.97
C PHE A 135 -4.43 -18.18 23.05
N GLN A 136 -4.22 -18.86 24.18
CA GLN A 136 -4.62 -20.25 24.37
C GLN A 136 -5.86 -20.40 25.27
N GLU A 137 -6.40 -19.29 25.77
CA GLU A 137 -7.52 -19.17 26.71
C GLU A 137 -7.45 -20.14 27.90
N ARG A 138 -6.27 -20.26 28.50
CA ARG A 138 -6.06 -21.16 29.65
C ARG A 138 -5.04 -20.62 30.63
N CYS A 139 -5.16 -21.09 31.87
CA CYS A 139 -4.30 -20.71 32.98
C CYS A 139 -3.04 -21.59 33.01
N TYR A 140 -1.87 -20.97 32.93
CA TYR A 140 -0.56 -21.63 33.02
C TYR A 140 0.05 -21.40 34.38
N CYS A 141 0.24 -22.46 35.15
CA CYS A 141 0.81 -22.38 36.50
C CYS A 141 2.18 -23.07 36.54
N VAL A 142 3.17 -22.39 37.13
CA VAL A 142 4.52 -22.95 37.27
C VAL A 142 4.75 -23.31 38.75
N PRO A 143 5.11 -24.55 39.08
CA PRO A 143 5.29 -24.97 40.47
C PRO A 143 6.52 -24.32 41.12
N ASN A 144 7.52 -23.92 40.33
CA ASN A 144 8.70 -23.23 40.84
C ASN A 144 8.46 -21.70 40.84
N PRO A 145 8.41 -21.03 42.02
CA PRO A 145 8.19 -19.58 42.12
C PRO A 145 9.26 -18.77 41.39
N CYS A 146 10.49 -19.28 41.31
CA CYS A 146 11.62 -18.60 40.68
C CYS A 146 11.53 -18.52 39.15
N LEU A 147 10.57 -19.23 38.53
CA LEU A 147 10.31 -19.17 37.10
C LEU A 147 9.19 -18.18 36.74
N THR A 148 8.67 -17.45 37.72
CA THR A 148 7.63 -16.42 37.51
C THR A 148 8.24 -15.06 37.19
N GLU A 149 7.50 -14.19 36.49
CA GLU A 149 7.93 -12.83 36.16
C GLU A 149 8.01 -11.88 37.38
N PHE A 150 7.47 -12.31 38.52
CA PHE A 150 7.48 -11.55 39.77
C PHE A 150 8.74 -11.80 40.62
N CYS A 151 9.67 -12.59 40.11
CA CYS A 151 10.88 -13.02 40.77
C CYS A 151 12.13 -12.73 39.93
N LEU A 152 13.17 -12.21 40.58
CA LEU A 152 14.51 -12.10 40.04
C LEU A 152 15.28 -13.35 40.45
N ALA A 153 15.46 -14.28 39.51
CA ALA A 153 16.18 -15.52 39.75
C ALA A 153 17.70 -15.27 39.81
N GLU A 154 18.34 -15.68 40.91
CA GLU A 154 19.80 -15.79 41.00
C GLU A 154 20.25 -17.16 40.45
N ASN A 155 19.45 -18.21 40.69
CA ASN A 155 19.50 -19.50 40.00
C ASN A 155 18.10 -20.20 40.04
N SER A 156 17.98 -21.44 39.55
CA SER A 156 16.72 -22.21 39.57
C SER A 156 16.25 -22.67 40.97
N SER A 157 17.09 -22.57 42.00
CA SER A 157 16.83 -22.96 43.39
C SER A 157 16.69 -21.77 44.37
N HIS A 158 17.10 -20.56 43.98
CA HIS A 158 17.06 -19.35 44.81
C HIS A 158 16.73 -18.12 43.97
N CYS A 159 15.71 -17.38 44.41
CA CYS A 159 15.28 -16.15 43.76
C CYS A 159 14.79 -15.12 44.78
N THR A 160 14.90 -13.85 44.41
CA THR A 160 14.33 -12.74 45.15
C THR A 160 13.03 -12.32 44.48
N CYS A 161 11.91 -12.47 45.19
CA CYS A 161 10.58 -12.24 44.66
C CYS A 161 9.95 -10.98 45.26
N SER A 162 8.86 -10.54 44.64
CA SER A 162 8.06 -9.45 45.19
C SER A 162 7.55 -9.77 46.60
N THR A 163 7.49 -8.76 47.46
CA THR A 163 7.18 -8.90 48.89
C THR A 163 5.80 -9.48 49.17
N PHE A 164 4.87 -9.41 48.21
CA PHE A 164 3.54 -10.01 48.33
C PHE A 164 3.56 -11.55 48.38
N PHE A 165 4.61 -12.22 47.88
CA PHE A 165 4.79 -13.67 48.02
C PHE A 165 5.01 -14.09 49.48
N CYS A 166 5.58 -13.19 50.30
CA CYS A 166 5.91 -13.46 51.70
C CYS A 166 4.93 -12.85 52.71
N ASN A 167 4.33 -11.68 52.40
CA ASN A 167 3.59 -10.86 53.36
C ASN A 167 2.06 -10.90 53.20
N SER A 168 1.54 -11.53 52.14
CA SER A 168 0.09 -11.58 51.89
C SER A 168 -0.58 -12.75 52.62
N LEU A 169 -1.72 -12.51 53.28
CA LEU A 169 -2.52 -13.56 53.93
C LEU A 169 -3.18 -14.53 52.94
N THR A 170 -3.37 -14.13 51.68
CA THR A 170 -4.10 -14.90 50.65
C THR A 170 -3.24 -15.32 49.47
N LYS A 171 -2.08 -14.69 49.28
CA LYS A 171 -1.14 -14.94 48.15
C LYS A 171 0.24 -15.38 48.62
N ARG A 172 0.34 -15.90 49.85
CA ARG A 172 1.59 -16.45 50.37
C ARG A 172 1.97 -17.69 49.56
N VAL A 173 3.21 -17.73 49.09
CA VAL A 173 3.75 -18.88 48.37
C VAL A 173 4.64 -19.69 49.31
N GLU A 174 4.45 -21.01 49.35
CA GLU A 174 5.28 -21.91 50.15
C GLU A 174 6.74 -21.89 49.66
N GLY A 175 7.69 -21.84 50.61
CA GLY A 175 9.12 -21.74 50.28
C GLY A 175 9.64 -20.31 50.12
N CYS A 176 8.81 -19.29 50.32
CA CYS A 176 9.17 -17.86 50.31
C CYS A 176 9.15 -17.26 51.73
N GLU A 177 10.25 -16.62 52.14
CA GLU A 177 10.41 -16.00 53.45
C GLU A 177 11.07 -14.62 53.37
N MET A 178 10.63 -13.70 54.24
CA MET A 178 11.29 -12.39 54.38
C MET A 178 12.65 -12.57 55.04
N LYS A 179 13.67 -11.96 54.44
CA LYS A 179 15.03 -11.91 54.98
C LYS A 179 15.60 -10.49 54.97
N PRO A 180 16.37 -10.12 56.00
CA PRO A 180 16.98 -8.80 56.11
C PRO A 180 18.16 -8.65 55.13
N VAL A 181 18.23 -7.51 54.44
CA VAL A 181 19.35 -7.18 53.54
C VAL A 181 20.55 -6.70 54.37
N SER A 182 21.67 -7.42 54.30
CA SER A 182 22.82 -7.30 55.20
C SER A 182 23.73 -6.08 54.98
N SER A 183 23.35 -5.11 54.13
CA SER A 183 24.28 -4.08 53.65
C SER A 183 23.80 -2.62 53.67
N THR A 184 22.68 -2.26 54.32
CA THR A 184 22.29 -0.84 54.45
C THR A 184 21.74 -0.46 55.83
N PRO A 185 21.89 0.80 56.29
CA PRO A 185 21.47 1.26 57.63
C PRO A 185 19.95 1.40 57.77
N PHE A 186 19.20 1.20 56.69
CA PHE A 186 17.75 1.16 56.64
C PHE A 186 17.36 -0.30 56.35
N MET A 187 16.74 -0.99 57.33
CA MET A 187 16.33 -2.39 57.17
C MET A 187 15.25 -2.52 56.09
N ASN A 188 15.64 -2.76 54.85
CA ASN A 188 14.74 -3.23 53.81
C ASN A 188 14.73 -4.76 53.86
N GLU A 189 13.55 -5.34 54.12
CA GLU A 189 13.34 -6.79 54.03
C GLU A 189 13.07 -7.19 52.58
N THR A 190 13.71 -8.27 52.12
CA THR A 190 13.49 -8.84 50.79
C THR A 190 12.88 -10.23 50.91
N CYS A 191 11.92 -10.55 50.05
CA CYS A 191 11.29 -11.86 50.01
C CYS A 191 12.16 -12.82 49.20
N GLN A 192 12.81 -13.77 49.87
CA GLN A 192 13.62 -14.79 49.22
C GLN A 192 12.84 -16.10 49.12
N CYS A 193 12.78 -16.68 47.93
CA CYS A 193 12.08 -17.93 47.65
C CYS A 193 13.06 -19.03 47.28
N LYS A 194 12.73 -20.26 47.67
CA LYS A 194 13.42 -21.48 47.25
C LYS A 194 12.67 -22.11 46.08
N GLY A 195 13.36 -22.32 44.98
CA GLY A 195 12.87 -23.10 43.84
C GLY A 195 13.11 -24.59 44.05
N THR A 196 12.20 -25.43 43.56
CA THR A 196 12.40 -26.88 43.50
C THR A 196 13.24 -27.21 42.27
N SER A 197 14.41 -27.85 42.46
CA SER A 197 15.28 -28.30 41.36
C SER A 197 14.76 -29.59 40.71
N THR A 198 13.48 -29.63 40.35
CA THR A 198 12.97 -30.64 39.44
C THR A 198 13.03 -30.05 38.04
N GLN A 199 14.19 -30.20 37.41
CA GLN A 199 14.22 -30.48 35.97
C GLN A 199 13.31 -31.71 35.78
N ASP A 200 12.37 -31.61 34.86
CA ASP A 200 11.56 -32.71 34.36
C ASP A 200 10.44 -33.23 35.28
N SER A 201 9.41 -32.41 35.44
CA SER A 201 8.05 -32.94 35.30
C SER A 201 7.17 -31.86 34.67
N TRP A 202 7.39 -31.63 33.38
CA TRP A 202 6.27 -31.26 32.53
C TRP A 202 5.30 -32.44 32.65
N GLY A 203 4.24 -32.28 33.43
CA GLY A 203 3.14 -33.22 33.40
C GLY A 203 2.73 -33.39 31.95
N THR A 204 3.05 -34.53 31.36
CA THR A 204 2.49 -34.98 30.08
C THR A 204 1.05 -35.38 30.31
N ASP A 205 0.22 -34.46 30.80
CA ASP A 205 -1.23 -34.55 30.75
C ASP A 205 -1.70 -33.84 29.47
N TRP A 206 -1.25 -34.36 28.33
CA TRP A 206 -1.87 -34.10 27.04
C TRP A 206 -1.68 -35.25 26.05
N ALA A 207 -1.53 -36.48 26.54
CA ALA A 207 -2.14 -37.61 25.86
C ALA A 207 -3.60 -37.68 26.35
N ARG A 208 -4.42 -36.71 25.96
CA ARG A 208 -5.86 -36.89 26.03
C ARG A 208 -6.16 -37.94 24.97
N ASP A 209 -6.29 -39.16 25.48
CA ASP A 209 -6.99 -40.30 24.92
C ASP A 209 -7.95 -39.86 23.79
N ASP A 210 -7.51 -40.09 22.56
CA ASP A 210 -8.33 -40.00 21.34
C ASP A 210 -9.27 -41.22 21.29
N THR A 211 -10.04 -41.43 22.35
CA THR A 211 -11.12 -42.39 22.35
C THR A 211 -12.43 -41.69 22.69
N GLN A 212 -13.27 -41.59 21.66
CA GLN A 212 -14.71 -41.36 21.73
C GLN A 212 -15.17 -40.03 22.34
N GLY A 213 -14.58 -38.91 21.91
CA GLY A 213 -15.32 -37.65 21.86
C GLY A 213 -16.27 -37.70 20.66
N LYS A 214 -17.59 -37.63 20.87
CA LYS A 214 -18.52 -37.26 19.78
C LYS A 214 -17.91 -36.07 19.05
N ASP A 215 -17.75 -36.14 17.73
CA ASP A 215 -17.24 -35.01 16.98
C ASP A 215 -18.11 -33.81 17.37
N VAL A 216 -17.49 -32.71 17.82
CA VAL A 216 -18.20 -31.47 18.18
C VAL A 216 -19.15 -31.05 17.04
N LEU A 217 -18.78 -31.41 15.81
CA LEU A 217 -19.56 -31.27 14.59
C LEU A 217 -20.91 -32.00 14.60
N ASP A 218 -21.03 -33.13 15.31
CA ASP A 218 -22.28 -33.88 15.47
C ASP A 218 -23.21 -33.29 16.54
N THR A 219 -22.70 -32.39 17.37
CA THR A 219 -23.48 -31.66 18.38
C THR A 219 -24.10 -30.39 17.82
N ILE A 220 -23.55 -29.86 16.72
CA ILE A 220 -24.04 -28.67 16.04
C ILE A 220 -25.26 -29.04 15.19
N LYS A 221 -26.41 -28.47 15.54
CA LYS A 221 -27.68 -28.69 14.82
C LYS A 221 -27.83 -27.82 13.57
N ASP A 222 -27.13 -26.68 13.53
CA ASP A 222 -27.18 -25.74 12.42
C ASP A 222 -26.25 -26.21 11.29
N GLU A 223 -26.83 -26.56 10.13
CA GLU A 223 -26.08 -27.11 9.00
C GLU A 223 -25.19 -26.04 8.33
N ASP A 224 -25.58 -24.76 8.36
CA ASP A 224 -24.80 -23.66 7.80
C ASP A 224 -23.50 -23.50 8.62
N VAL A 225 -23.62 -23.53 9.95
CA VAL A 225 -22.48 -23.49 10.87
C VAL A 225 -21.63 -24.75 10.78
N LYS A 226 -22.25 -25.92 10.60
CA LYS A 226 -21.56 -27.19 10.37
C LYS A 226 -20.69 -27.15 9.12
N GLN A 227 -21.16 -26.54 8.03
CA GLN A 227 -20.40 -26.39 6.79
C GLN A 227 -19.18 -25.47 6.96
N ILE A 228 -19.32 -24.33 7.64
CA ILE A 228 -18.20 -23.43 7.88
C ILE A 228 -17.15 -24.08 8.79
N ILE A 229 -17.56 -24.78 9.85
CA ILE A 229 -16.61 -25.47 10.74
C ILE A 229 -15.88 -26.60 10.01
N ARG A 230 -16.53 -27.31 9.08
CA ARG A 230 -15.84 -28.28 8.20
C ARG A 230 -14.75 -27.60 7.36
N LEU A 231 -15.03 -26.43 6.78
CA LEU A 231 -14.05 -25.65 6.01
C LEU A 231 -12.90 -25.17 6.91
N ILE A 232 -13.19 -24.60 8.08
CA ILE A 232 -12.17 -24.16 9.05
C ILE A 232 -11.28 -25.33 9.49
N LYS A 233 -11.85 -26.51 9.76
CA LYS A 233 -11.09 -27.72 10.12
C LYS A 233 -10.18 -28.23 8.99
N GLN A 234 -10.49 -27.91 7.73
CA GLN A 234 -9.68 -28.29 6.57
C GLN A 234 -8.53 -27.31 6.30
N SER A 235 -8.56 -26.12 6.92
CA SER A 235 -7.49 -25.13 6.83
C SER A 235 -6.16 -25.72 7.28
N LYS A 236 -5.11 -25.48 6.49
CA LYS A 236 -3.71 -25.78 6.81
C LYS A 236 -3.01 -24.57 7.41
N THR A 237 -3.58 -23.38 7.26
CA THR A 237 -3.03 -22.14 7.80
C THR A 237 -3.73 -21.75 9.09
N TYR A 238 -3.00 -21.10 10.00
CA TYR A 238 -3.57 -20.60 11.26
C TYR A 238 -4.45 -19.36 11.05
N ASP A 239 -4.21 -18.63 9.97
CA ASP A 239 -4.87 -17.37 9.64
C ASP A 239 -5.99 -17.52 8.60
N LEU A 240 -6.31 -18.77 8.22
CA LEU A 240 -7.41 -19.17 7.34
C LEU A 240 -7.33 -18.59 5.91
N VAL A 241 -6.16 -18.10 5.49
CA VAL A 241 -5.97 -17.49 4.16
C VAL A 241 -6.21 -18.49 3.04
N ASP A 242 -5.93 -19.77 3.27
CA ASP A 242 -6.14 -20.86 2.32
C ASP A 242 -7.62 -21.24 2.10
N ILE A 243 -8.52 -20.78 2.95
CA ILE A 243 -9.97 -20.98 2.79
C ILE A 243 -10.74 -19.69 2.52
N GLU A 244 -10.05 -18.54 2.48
CA GLU A 244 -10.63 -17.23 2.23
C GLU A 244 -11.33 -17.16 0.87
N GLU A 245 -10.71 -17.74 -0.17
CA GLU A 245 -11.28 -17.82 -1.52
C GLU A 245 -12.62 -18.58 -1.55
N ALA A 246 -12.77 -19.64 -0.74
CA ALA A 246 -14.03 -20.39 -0.63
C ALA A 246 -15.16 -19.60 0.06
N LEU A 247 -14.80 -18.50 0.74
CA LEU A 247 -15.71 -17.61 1.45
C LEU A 247 -15.91 -16.28 0.70
N MET A 248 -15.30 -16.11 -0.48
CA MET A 248 -15.55 -14.95 -1.33
C MET A 248 -16.95 -15.04 -1.97
N PRO A 249 -17.74 -13.95 -1.96
CA PRO A 249 -19.03 -13.92 -2.64
C PRO A 249 -18.86 -14.06 -4.15
N SER A 250 -19.87 -14.66 -4.79
CA SER A 250 -19.94 -14.69 -6.25
C SER A 250 -20.14 -13.29 -6.83
N THR A 251 -19.74 -13.10 -8.09
CA THR A 251 -19.92 -11.82 -8.81
C THR A 251 -21.39 -11.42 -8.90
N TYR A 252 -22.30 -12.39 -9.02
CA TYR A 252 -23.75 -12.17 -8.95
C TYR A 252 -24.19 -11.62 -7.58
N GLU A 253 -23.68 -12.20 -6.48
CA GLU A 253 -23.97 -11.69 -5.13
C GLU A 253 -23.40 -10.29 -4.93
N LEU A 254 -22.21 -10.00 -5.45
CA LEU A 254 -21.65 -8.65 -5.44
C LEU A 254 -22.52 -7.68 -6.25
N TYR A 255 -23.00 -8.10 -7.43
CA TYR A 255 -23.91 -7.33 -8.28
C TYR A 255 -25.25 -7.02 -7.59
N GLN A 256 -25.85 -7.97 -6.89
CA GLN A 256 -27.15 -7.77 -6.24
C GLN A 256 -27.02 -7.09 -4.87
N PHE A 257 -26.08 -7.56 -4.04
CA PHE A 257 -26.02 -7.25 -2.60
C PHE A 257 -24.81 -6.42 -2.18
N GLY A 258 -23.89 -6.17 -3.12
CA GLY A 258 -22.74 -5.30 -2.89
C GLY A 258 -23.14 -3.87 -2.51
N VAL A 259 -22.24 -3.20 -1.79
CA VAL A 259 -22.41 -1.82 -1.32
C VAL A 259 -22.74 -0.89 -2.49
N THR A 260 -23.83 -0.13 -2.39
CA THR A 260 -24.27 0.81 -3.44
C THR A 260 -23.53 2.14 -3.31
N PHE A 261 -23.46 2.91 -4.41
CA PHE A 261 -22.76 4.19 -4.42
C PHE A 261 -23.33 5.15 -3.38
N ASP A 262 -24.64 5.35 -3.34
CA ASP A 262 -25.27 6.27 -2.38
C ASP A 262 -25.09 5.81 -0.93
N SER A 263 -24.86 4.51 -0.71
CA SER A 263 -24.52 3.99 0.62
C SER A 263 -23.08 4.31 1.03
N LEU A 264 -22.14 4.33 0.08
CA LEU A 264 -20.70 4.53 0.28
C LEU A 264 -20.27 6.00 0.18
N VAL A 265 -20.78 6.75 -0.79
CA VAL A 265 -20.43 8.14 -1.09
C VAL A 265 -21.59 9.03 -0.64
N ALA A 266 -21.39 9.70 0.50
CA ALA A 266 -22.39 10.61 1.08
C ALA A 266 -22.38 11.99 0.42
N ALA A 267 -21.22 12.45 -0.06
CA ALA A 267 -21.09 13.66 -0.86
C ALA A 267 -19.91 13.54 -1.83
N CYS A 268 -20.05 14.12 -3.01
CA CYS A 268 -19.05 14.08 -4.08
C CYS A 268 -18.95 15.46 -4.72
N SER A 269 -17.73 16.00 -4.84
CA SER A 269 -17.46 17.25 -5.53
C SER A 269 -16.17 17.14 -6.35
N PHE A 270 -16.21 17.61 -7.60
CA PHE A 270 -15.05 17.75 -8.47
C PHE A 270 -15.04 19.17 -9.05
N GLU A 271 -13.95 19.91 -8.86
CA GLU A 271 -13.85 21.35 -9.21
C GLU A 271 -15.01 22.21 -8.65
N GLY A 272 -15.55 21.83 -7.49
CA GLY A 272 -16.69 22.50 -6.85
C GLY A 272 -18.06 22.13 -7.44
N MET A 273 -18.11 21.26 -8.44
CA MET A 273 -19.36 20.73 -9.01
C MET A 273 -19.72 19.38 -8.39
N HIS A 274 -21.00 19.20 -8.08
CA HIS A 274 -21.49 17.94 -7.53
C HIS A 274 -21.36 16.80 -8.56
N CYS A 275 -20.73 15.70 -8.17
CA CYS A 275 -20.65 14.48 -8.98
C CYS A 275 -21.69 13.45 -8.54
N TYR A 276 -22.20 12.69 -9.51
CA TYR A 276 -23.25 11.70 -9.29
C TYR A 276 -22.75 10.29 -9.60
N ARG A 277 -23.58 9.29 -9.27
CA ARG A 277 -23.31 7.88 -9.54
C ARG A 277 -22.92 7.64 -10.99
N GLU A 278 -23.54 8.34 -11.93
CA GLU A 278 -23.36 8.20 -13.38
C GLU A 278 -21.96 8.59 -13.84
N ASN A 279 -21.22 9.38 -13.05
CA ASN A 279 -19.83 9.75 -13.35
C ASN A 279 -18.81 8.65 -13.00
N PHE A 280 -19.27 7.50 -12.51
CA PHE A 280 -18.42 6.41 -12.05
C PHE A 280 -18.71 5.11 -12.80
N THR A 281 -17.66 4.40 -13.21
CA THR A 281 -17.76 3.04 -13.74
C THR A 281 -17.68 2.02 -12.59
N VAL A 282 -18.41 0.92 -12.65
CA VAL A 282 -18.35 -0.12 -11.59
C VAL A 282 -17.32 -1.17 -11.93
N LEU A 283 -16.50 -1.50 -10.94
CA LEU A 283 -15.64 -2.69 -10.94
C LEU A 283 -16.12 -3.64 -9.83
N TYR A 284 -16.18 -4.94 -10.10
CA TYR A 284 -16.56 -5.95 -9.12
C TYR A 284 -15.33 -6.69 -8.63
N HIS A 285 -14.76 -6.32 -7.49
CA HIS A 285 -13.59 -7.00 -6.94
C HIS A 285 -14.00 -8.12 -5.95
N PRO A 286 -13.43 -9.33 -6.00
CA PRO A 286 -13.76 -10.45 -5.11
C PRO A 286 -13.65 -10.07 -3.62
N ASN A 287 -12.55 -9.42 -3.24
CA ASN A 287 -12.28 -9.05 -1.85
C ASN A 287 -13.04 -7.78 -1.38
N TYR A 288 -13.30 -6.83 -2.29
CA TYR A 288 -13.79 -5.48 -1.94
C TYR A 288 -15.19 -5.17 -2.48
N GLY A 289 -15.78 -6.09 -3.23
CA GLY A 289 -17.11 -6.01 -3.80
C GLY A 289 -17.24 -4.94 -4.88
N LYS A 290 -18.33 -4.16 -4.82
CA LYS A 290 -18.59 -3.07 -5.75
C LYS A 290 -17.64 -1.89 -5.49
N CYS A 291 -16.77 -1.64 -6.45
CA CYS A 291 -15.88 -0.50 -6.52
C CYS A 291 -16.38 0.51 -7.56
N TYR A 292 -16.14 1.79 -7.32
CA TYR A 292 -16.57 2.90 -8.17
C TYR A 292 -15.36 3.65 -8.70
N MET A 293 -15.20 3.68 -10.02
CA MET A 293 -14.06 4.26 -10.72
C MET A 293 -14.46 5.60 -11.34
N PHE A 294 -14.00 6.68 -10.74
CA PHE A 294 -14.13 8.02 -11.32
C PHE A 294 -13.14 8.17 -12.48
N ASN A 295 -13.58 8.78 -13.58
CA ASN A 295 -12.74 9.13 -14.72
C ASN A 295 -12.00 7.93 -15.37
N TYR A 296 -12.59 6.73 -15.32
CA TYR A 296 -12.10 5.58 -16.06
C TYR A 296 -12.70 5.56 -17.47
N VAL A 297 -11.83 5.55 -18.48
CA VAL A 297 -12.20 5.57 -19.91
C VAL A 297 -12.03 4.18 -20.55
N GLY A 298 -11.02 3.42 -20.10
CA GLY A 298 -10.67 2.13 -20.68
C GLY A 298 -10.01 2.23 -22.06
N ASN A 299 -9.76 1.07 -22.68
CA ASN A 299 -9.05 0.95 -23.96
C ASN A 299 -9.96 0.91 -25.20
N ASN A 300 -11.28 1.00 -25.02
CA ASN A 300 -12.20 0.92 -26.14
C ASN A 300 -12.13 2.20 -26.98
N VAL A 301 -11.71 2.03 -28.24
CA VAL A 301 -11.53 3.06 -29.27
C VAL A 301 -12.88 3.57 -29.79
N SER A 302 -13.79 3.94 -28.90
CA SER A 302 -14.90 4.81 -29.26
C SER A 302 -14.51 6.22 -28.85
N ASP A 303 -14.32 7.10 -29.84
CA ASP A 303 -13.88 8.52 -29.73
C ASP A 303 -14.82 9.43 -28.90
N VAL A 304 -15.61 8.86 -27.97
CA VAL A 304 -16.69 9.55 -27.27
C VAL A 304 -16.27 9.98 -25.87
N GLU A 305 -15.37 9.25 -25.21
CA GLU A 305 -14.92 9.58 -23.85
C GLU A 305 -13.40 9.79 -23.81
N SER A 306 -12.99 11.01 -23.46
CA SER A 306 -11.61 11.38 -23.20
C SER A 306 -11.40 11.56 -21.69
N PRO A 307 -10.19 11.28 -21.16
CA PRO A 307 -9.86 11.60 -19.78
C PRO A 307 -10.16 13.06 -19.45
N ILE A 308 -10.69 13.32 -18.26
CA ILE A 308 -10.88 14.69 -17.77
C ILE A 308 -9.50 15.35 -17.64
N GLU A 309 -9.33 16.54 -18.20
CA GLU A 309 -8.13 17.36 -18.02
C GLU A 309 -8.37 18.45 -16.98
N ILE A 310 -7.36 18.71 -16.14
CA ILE A 310 -7.37 19.78 -15.13
C ILE A 310 -6.38 20.88 -15.51
N ASP A 311 -6.76 22.13 -15.27
CA ASP A 311 -5.97 23.35 -15.51
C ASP A 311 -5.57 24.06 -14.20
N ARG A 312 -6.20 23.71 -13.08
CA ARG A 312 -5.99 24.31 -11.75
C ARG A 312 -5.50 23.31 -10.73
N TYR A 313 -4.59 23.77 -9.87
CA TYR A 313 -3.97 22.98 -8.80
C TYR A 313 -4.56 23.34 -7.43
N GLY A 314 -4.56 22.37 -6.52
CA GLY A 314 -4.97 22.56 -5.13
C GLY A 314 -6.15 21.67 -4.71
N SER A 315 -6.41 21.61 -3.41
CA SER A 315 -7.42 20.72 -2.82
C SER A 315 -8.86 21.02 -3.24
N THR A 316 -9.15 22.23 -3.72
CA THR A 316 -10.48 22.65 -4.20
C THR A 316 -10.75 22.26 -5.65
N SER A 317 -9.69 22.01 -6.44
CA SER A 317 -9.79 21.60 -7.84
C SER A 317 -9.70 20.08 -8.02
N GLY A 318 -9.50 19.34 -6.93
CA GLY A 318 -9.45 17.87 -6.94
C GLY A 318 -10.81 17.23 -6.67
N LEU A 319 -10.81 15.89 -6.71
CA LEU A 319 -11.95 15.08 -6.29
C LEU A 319 -12.06 15.08 -4.75
N GLN A 320 -13.20 15.52 -4.24
CA GLN A 320 -13.54 15.56 -2.83
C GLN A 320 -14.69 14.61 -2.55
N LEU A 321 -14.49 13.68 -1.63
CA LEU A 321 -15.46 12.65 -1.28
C LEU A 321 -15.70 12.66 0.23
N LEU A 322 -16.96 12.66 0.63
CA LEU A 322 -17.37 12.29 1.97
C LEU A 322 -17.86 10.85 1.93
N LEU A 323 -17.13 9.94 2.56
CA LEU A 323 -17.45 8.52 2.55
C LEU A 323 -18.23 8.11 3.80
N ARG A 324 -19.20 7.23 3.61
CA ARG A 324 -19.94 6.55 4.68
C ARG A 324 -19.57 5.08 4.65
N VAL A 325 -18.99 4.62 5.75
CA VAL A 325 -18.62 3.21 5.96
C VAL A 325 -19.53 2.65 7.03
N SER A 326 -20.24 1.55 6.73
CA SER A 326 -21.06 0.83 7.71
C SER A 326 -20.22 -0.16 8.49
N ASP A 327 -20.27 -0.07 9.82
CA ASP A 327 -19.51 -0.93 10.75
C ASP A 327 -20.38 -2.00 11.43
N SER A 328 -21.70 -2.00 11.20
CA SER A 328 -22.61 -2.66 12.15
C SER A 328 -22.58 -4.19 12.14
N ASN A 329 -22.20 -4.86 11.04
CA ASN A 329 -22.20 -6.34 10.93
C ASN A 329 -20.97 -6.86 10.17
N GLY A 330 -19.76 -6.45 10.57
CA GLY A 330 -18.53 -7.04 10.05
C GLY A 330 -18.47 -8.54 10.31
N LEU A 331 -18.29 -9.36 9.27
CA LEU A 331 -17.90 -10.75 9.45
C LEU A 331 -16.42 -10.76 9.84
N ASP A 332 -16.13 -10.64 11.13
CA ASP A 332 -14.76 -10.48 11.67
C ASP A 332 -13.83 -11.63 11.27
N LEU A 333 -14.39 -12.81 10.98
CA LEU A 333 -13.65 -13.97 10.45
C LEU A 333 -13.08 -13.75 9.03
N LEU A 334 -13.68 -12.84 8.25
CA LEU A 334 -13.26 -12.51 6.89
C LEU A 334 -12.73 -11.08 6.75
N ARG A 335 -12.89 -10.25 7.79
CA ARG A 335 -12.72 -8.81 7.68
C ARG A 335 -11.82 -8.31 8.80
N ARG A 336 -10.57 -8.04 8.42
CA ARG A 336 -9.55 -7.50 9.34
C ARG A 336 -9.54 -5.97 9.38
N GLU A 337 -10.23 -5.31 8.45
CA GLU A 337 -10.15 -3.86 8.24
C GLU A 337 -11.53 -3.23 8.07
N VAL A 338 -11.69 -2.00 8.57
CA VAL A 338 -12.91 -1.18 8.44
C VAL A 338 -12.54 0.17 7.87
N GLY A 339 -13.21 0.55 6.78
CA GLY A 339 -12.92 1.78 6.05
C GLY A 339 -13.27 1.68 4.58
N ALA A 340 -12.65 2.53 3.79
CA ALA A 340 -12.67 2.48 2.34
C ALA A 340 -11.25 2.30 1.81
N ARG A 341 -11.12 1.76 0.61
CA ARG A 341 -9.84 1.62 -0.09
C ARG A 341 -9.88 2.45 -1.37
N ILE A 342 -8.84 3.25 -1.59
CA ILE A 342 -8.73 4.14 -2.74
C ILE A 342 -7.50 3.75 -3.56
N THR A 343 -7.67 3.59 -4.87
CA THR A 343 -6.59 3.28 -5.81
C THR A 343 -6.59 4.33 -6.90
N ILE A 344 -5.42 4.90 -7.17
CA ILE A 344 -5.21 5.91 -8.20
C ILE A 344 -4.44 5.26 -9.34
N HIS A 345 -4.96 5.34 -10.54
CA HIS A 345 -4.42 4.62 -11.70
C HIS A 345 -4.62 5.39 -13.00
N ASP A 346 -3.99 4.89 -14.05
CA ASP A 346 -4.16 5.41 -15.41
C ASP A 346 -5.61 5.21 -15.88
N THR A 347 -6.13 6.18 -16.63
CA THR A 347 -7.53 6.21 -17.10
C THR A 347 -7.87 5.11 -18.08
N HIS A 348 -6.88 4.50 -18.72
CA HIS A 348 -7.05 3.45 -19.72
C HIS A 348 -6.82 2.04 -19.16
N MET A 349 -6.25 1.92 -17.96
CA MET A 349 -5.93 0.64 -17.33
C MET A 349 -6.84 0.36 -16.14
N LEU A 350 -7.17 -0.91 -15.93
CA LEU A 350 -7.89 -1.33 -14.74
C LEU A 350 -6.99 -1.24 -13.49
N PRO A 351 -7.55 -0.91 -12.32
CA PRO A 351 -6.78 -0.80 -11.09
C PRO A 351 -6.44 -2.16 -10.49
N PHE A 352 -5.21 -2.28 -9.99
CA PHE A 352 -4.81 -3.35 -9.07
C PHE A 352 -5.13 -2.92 -7.64
N VAL A 353 -6.40 -3.10 -7.25
CA VAL A 353 -6.92 -2.57 -5.97
C VAL A 353 -6.23 -3.23 -4.77
N SER A 354 -5.95 -4.53 -4.83
CA SER A 354 -5.32 -5.27 -3.72
C SER A 354 -3.88 -4.82 -3.50
N GLU A 355 -3.13 -4.54 -4.56
CA GLU A 355 -1.69 -4.28 -4.55
C GLU A 355 -1.36 -2.80 -4.31
N TYR A 356 -2.07 -1.88 -5.00
CA TYR A 356 -1.75 -0.44 -4.98
C TYR A 356 -2.79 0.42 -4.26
N GLY A 357 -3.82 -0.19 -3.67
CA GLY A 357 -4.82 0.54 -2.90
C GLY A 357 -4.30 1.07 -1.56
N VAL A 358 -4.79 2.25 -1.19
CA VAL A 358 -4.54 2.90 0.11
C VAL A 358 -5.81 2.84 0.94
N ASN A 359 -5.70 2.36 2.17
CA ASN A 359 -6.82 2.31 3.10
C ASN A 359 -7.06 3.68 3.75
N VAL A 360 -8.31 4.14 3.70
CA VAL A 360 -8.79 5.37 4.33
C VAL A 360 -9.64 5.00 5.53
N ARG A 361 -9.22 5.48 6.70
CA ARG A 361 -9.87 5.22 7.97
C ARG A 361 -11.13 6.06 8.11
N PRO A 362 -12.23 5.53 8.68
CA PRO A 362 -13.40 6.34 9.00
C PRO A 362 -13.09 7.34 10.13
N ARG A 363 -13.87 8.43 10.19
CA ARG A 363 -13.73 9.54 11.16
C ARG A 363 -12.42 10.30 11.08
N ASP A 364 -11.75 10.22 9.95
CA ASP A 364 -10.53 10.96 9.65
C ASP A 364 -10.64 11.64 8.28
N MET A 365 -9.76 12.60 8.02
CA MET A 365 -9.65 13.28 6.72
C MET A 365 -8.30 12.94 6.09
N THR A 366 -8.33 12.20 4.98
CA THR A 366 -7.13 11.87 4.21
C THR A 366 -7.02 12.79 2.99
N ALA A 367 -5.92 13.53 2.89
CA ALA A 367 -5.57 14.30 1.71
C ALA A 367 -4.45 13.58 0.94
N VAL A 368 -4.64 13.36 -0.36
CA VAL A 368 -3.66 12.71 -1.23
C VAL A 368 -3.19 13.70 -2.27
N GLU A 369 -1.93 14.12 -2.18
CA GLU A 369 -1.27 14.94 -3.19
C GLU A 369 -0.67 14.05 -4.27
N LEU A 370 -0.79 14.47 -5.53
CA LEU A 370 -0.37 13.70 -6.69
C LEU A 370 0.59 14.50 -7.55
N SER A 371 1.61 13.80 -8.07
CA SER A 371 2.54 14.31 -9.06
C SER A 371 2.62 13.33 -10.21
N LEU A 372 2.37 13.81 -11.44
CA LEU A 372 2.41 12.99 -12.63
C LEU A 372 3.85 12.92 -13.16
N SER A 373 4.38 11.71 -13.30
CA SER A 373 5.67 11.47 -13.97
C SER A 373 5.46 10.57 -15.17
N HIS A 374 6.00 10.99 -16.33
CA HIS A 374 5.96 10.20 -17.55
C HIS A 374 7.35 9.61 -17.82
N ILE A 375 7.44 8.27 -17.80
CA ILE A 375 8.71 7.55 -17.94
C ILE A 375 8.72 6.82 -19.28
N THR A 376 9.54 7.28 -20.21
CA THR A 376 9.83 6.55 -21.45
C THR A 376 11.08 5.71 -21.26
N ARG A 377 10.99 4.41 -21.53
CA ARG A 377 12.13 3.49 -21.46
C ARG A 377 12.52 3.00 -22.86
N LEU A 378 13.80 2.73 -23.06
CA LEU A 378 14.30 2.20 -24.32
C LEU A 378 14.12 0.68 -24.37
N GLY A 379 13.69 0.17 -25.51
CA GLY A 379 13.61 -1.27 -25.81
C GLY A 379 14.98 -1.91 -26.02
N LYS A 380 14.98 -3.16 -26.49
CA LYS A 380 16.22 -3.91 -26.77
C LYS A 380 17.07 -3.20 -27.84
N PRO A 381 18.42 -3.19 -27.73
CA PRO A 381 19.26 -3.85 -26.70
C PRO A 381 19.46 -3.06 -25.40
N TRP A 382 18.98 -1.82 -25.31
CA TRP A 382 19.23 -0.94 -24.15
C TRP A 382 18.40 -1.28 -22.92
N GLY A 383 17.26 -1.97 -23.10
CA GLY A 383 16.41 -2.43 -22.01
C GLY A 383 15.58 -3.65 -22.41
N THR A 384 14.82 -4.16 -21.46
CA THR A 384 13.88 -5.28 -21.63
C THR A 384 12.44 -4.78 -21.76
N CYS A 385 12.23 -3.61 -22.37
CA CYS A 385 10.89 -3.10 -22.59
C CYS A 385 10.22 -3.91 -23.70
N GLU A 386 8.95 -4.23 -23.48
CA GLU A 386 8.05 -4.70 -24.52
C GLU A 386 7.61 -3.48 -25.33
N GLU A 387 7.65 -3.57 -26.66
CA GLU A 387 7.08 -2.49 -27.47
C GLU A 387 5.56 -2.49 -27.24
N ASP A 388 4.95 -1.30 -27.16
CA ASP A 388 3.50 -1.09 -27.26
C ASP A 388 3.04 -1.48 -28.68
N THR A 389 3.28 -2.73 -29.06
CA THR A 389 2.57 -3.35 -30.16
C THR A 389 1.11 -3.35 -29.73
N LYS A 390 0.24 -2.83 -30.58
CA LYS A 390 -1.20 -3.08 -30.49
C LYS A 390 -1.42 -4.57 -30.70
N SER A 391 -1.00 -5.40 -29.75
CA SER A 391 -1.33 -6.80 -29.70
C SER A 391 -2.83 -6.85 -29.44
N GLN A 392 -3.55 -6.96 -30.55
CA GLN A 392 -4.76 -7.77 -30.62
C GLN A 392 -4.38 -9.20 -30.20
N ASP A 393 -4.07 -9.40 -28.92
CA ASP A 393 -4.30 -10.69 -28.29
C ASP A 393 -5.74 -10.66 -27.80
N THR A 394 -6.65 -10.86 -28.75
CA THR A 394 -8.07 -11.19 -28.51
C THR A 394 -8.25 -12.55 -27.83
N ASN A 395 -7.22 -13.08 -27.15
CA ASN A 395 -7.21 -14.36 -26.47
C ASN A 395 -6.54 -14.36 -25.09
N MET A 396 -6.13 -13.20 -24.59
CA MET A 396 -5.91 -13.04 -23.16
C MET A 396 -7.13 -12.30 -22.63
N ASN A 397 -8.12 -13.04 -22.12
CA ASN A 397 -9.01 -12.50 -21.09
C ASN A 397 -8.11 -12.11 -19.91
N VAL A 398 -7.50 -10.93 -20.00
CA VAL A 398 -7.16 -10.15 -18.83
C VAL A 398 -8.47 -9.54 -18.38
N ASP A 399 -9.41 -10.39 -17.96
CA ASP A 399 -10.54 -10.02 -17.15
C ASP A 399 -9.97 -10.02 -15.73
N PRO A 400 -9.61 -8.87 -15.12
CA PRO A 400 -9.21 -8.96 -13.73
C PRO A 400 -10.42 -9.42 -12.94
N TYR A 401 -11.64 -8.91 -13.24
CA TYR A 401 -12.84 -9.32 -12.52
C TYR A 401 -14.12 -9.21 -13.38
N SER A 402 -14.31 -10.23 -14.22
CA SER A 402 -15.53 -10.65 -14.95
C SER A 402 -16.49 -9.56 -15.47
N ILE A 403 -16.49 -9.37 -16.79
CA ILE A 403 -17.62 -8.77 -17.50
C ILE A 403 -18.22 -9.87 -18.39
N LEU A 404 -19.38 -10.39 -17.96
CA LEU A 404 -20.44 -10.98 -18.78
C LEU A 404 -20.01 -11.51 -20.18
N VAL A 405 -19.62 -12.79 -20.25
CA VAL A 405 -19.74 -13.56 -21.50
C VAL A 405 -20.93 -14.50 -21.35
N ASN A 406 -22.05 -14.04 -21.93
CA ASN A 406 -23.28 -14.75 -22.28
C ASN A 406 -23.51 -16.16 -21.71
N GLU A 407 -24.57 -16.28 -20.89
CA GLU A 407 -25.44 -17.45 -20.92
C GLU A 407 -25.86 -17.72 -22.38
N VAL A 408 -25.29 -18.74 -23.01
CA VAL A 408 -25.97 -19.53 -24.04
C VAL A 408 -25.59 -21.00 -23.82
N SER A 409 -26.57 -21.73 -23.29
CA SER A 409 -26.84 -23.15 -23.51
C SER A 409 -25.95 -23.91 -24.50
N ILE A 410 -25.35 -25.02 -24.05
CA ILE A 410 -25.71 -26.42 -24.39
C ILE A 410 -25.22 -27.33 -23.25
#